data_AF-A0A0J9TH53-F1
#
_entry.id   AF-A0A0J9TH53-F1
#
_cell.length_a   1.000
_cell.length_b   1.000
_cell.length_c   1.000
_cell.angle_alpha   90.00
_cell.angle_beta   90.00
_cell.angle_gamma   90.00
#
_symmetry.space_group_name_H-M   'P 1'
#
loop_
_entity.id
_entity.type
_entity.pdbx_description
1 polymer ?
#
loop_
_entity_poly.entity_id
_entity_poly.type
_entity_poly.pdbx_seq_one_letter_code
_entity_poly.pdbx_strand_id
1 'polypeptide(L)'
;MRGYNLVSKLNLGKSLGKSLRANLQTNLQANLQARRTFSEGASAEKGKHTKEGKAKYILCTAVTSVALSVALTYAYENYVLYRWNHKYDYSYNPHMKVIETKLKEKKEGKREKKHVAKNIILVRHGQYVRKNKSDESAKKLTKEGCKQAELTGKKLKEILNEKKISVIYHSDLIRAKETAEIISKYFPNAKLVNDPNLNEGTPYMPDPIPRSSKFDSNRIRVDSKRINKAYESYFYQPPGEEDEYQLVICHGNVIRYFLCRALQLPLFAWLRFSSYNCGITWLVLDDEGSVVLREFGSVAHLPFDSVTYF
;
A
#
# COMPACT_ATOMS: atom_id res chain seq x y z
N MET A 1 -15.99 -21.44 38.24
CA MET A 1 -15.88 -20.25 39.11
C MET A 1 -14.41 -19.89 39.30
N ARG A 2 -14.01 -18.71 38.80
CA ARG A 2 -12.94 -17.83 39.32
C ARG A 2 -12.85 -16.65 38.34
N GLY A 3 -13.63 -15.61 38.64
CA GLY A 3 -13.57 -14.35 37.91
C GLY A 3 -12.35 -13.55 38.37
N TYR A 4 -11.59 -13.02 37.42
CA TYR A 4 -10.57 -12.02 37.69
C TYR A 4 -10.96 -10.72 37.00
N ASN A 5 -11.28 -9.74 37.84
CA ASN A 5 -11.39 -8.32 37.52
C ASN A 5 -10.06 -7.81 36.95
N LEU A 6 -10.11 -7.07 35.85
CA LEU A 6 -9.03 -6.19 35.40
C LEU A 6 -9.58 -4.81 35.08
N VAL A 7 -9.94 -4.09 36.14
CA VAL A 7 -9.89 -2.63 36.16
C VAL A 7 -8.54 -2.24 36.76
N SER A 8 -7.90 -1.23 36.18
CA SER A 8 -6.63 -0.57 36.55
C SER A 8 -5.35 -1.06 35.83
N LYS A 9 -4.96 -0.30 34.80
CA LYS A 9 -3.60 0.23 34.58
C LYS A 9 -3.56 1.07 33.30
N LEU A 10 -3.84 2.36 33.42
CA LEU A 10 -3.37 3.39 32.49
C LEU A 10 -2.79 4.53 33.34
N ASN A 11 -1.57 4.31 33.83
CA ASN A 11 -0.68 5.35 34.29
C ASN A 11 0.17 5.78 33.09
N LEU A 12 -0.22 6.86 32.43
CA LEU A 12 0.64 7.59 31.49
C LEU A 12 0.98 8.94 32.14
N GLY A 13 2.09 8.92 32.87
CA GLY A 13 2.72 10.12 33.40
C GLY A 13 3.24 11.01 32.28
N LYS A 14 2.80 12.26 32.31
CA LYS A 14 3.62 13.48 32.26
C LYS A 14 4.86 13.44 31.35
N SER A 15 4.68 13.85 30.10
CA SER A 15 5.62 14.77 29.42
C SER A 15 4.98 15.34 28.14
N LEU A 16 4.10 16.32 28.30
CA LEU A 16 3.68 17.24 27.23
C LEU A 16 3.54 18.62 27.86
N GLY A 17 4.40 19.54 27.44
CA GLY A 17 4.67 20.82 28.09
C GLY A 17 3.47 21.76 28.16
N LYS A 18 3.46 22.59 29.22
CA LYS A 18 2.43 23.60 29.56
C LYS A 18 2.10 24.59 28.42
N SER A 19 2.94 24.73 27.40
CA SER A 19 2.74 25.63 26.25
C SER A 19 1.65 25.16 25.27
N LEU A 20 1.48 23.85 25.05
CA LEU A 20 0.49 23.31 24.11
C LEU A 20 -0.95 23.39 24.64
N ARG A 21 -1.14 23.39 25.97
CA ARG A 21 -2.47 23.58 26.59
C ARG A 21 -3.00 25.00 26.44
N ALA A 22 -2.15 26.02 26.40
CA ALA A 22 -2.58 27.41 26.32
C ALA A 22 -3.13 27.77 24.92
N ASN A 23 -2.49 27.31 23.84
CA ASN A 23 -2.93 27.59 22.46
C ASN A 23 -4.19 26.81 22.02
N LEU A 24 -4.45 25.66 22.63
CA LEU A 24 -5.70 24.92 22.43
C LEU A 24 -6.88 25.58 23.16
N GLN A 25 -6.63 26.26 24.28
CA GLN A 25 -7.67 26.93 25.07
C GLN A 25 -8.16 28.24 24.43
N THR A 26 -7.26 29.02 23.81
CA THR A 26 -7.60 30.29 23.14
C THR A 26 -8.37 30.09 21.82
N ASN A 27 -8.01 29.07 21.01
CA ASN A 27 -8.72 28.78 19.77
C ASN A 27 -10.11 28.13 19.96
N LEU A 28 -10.31 27.41 21.08
CA LEU A 28 -11.64 26.91 21.46
C LEU A 28 -12.56 28.02 21.97
N GLN A 29 -12.01 29.05 22.63
CA GLN A 29 -12.80 30.20 23.07
C GLN A 29 -13.26 31.11 21.91
N ALA A 30 -12.46 31.26 20.85
CA ALA A 30 -12.81 32.11 19.71
C ALA A 30 -13.97 31.54 18.86
N ASN A 31 -14.05 30.22 18.69
CA ASN A 31 -15.11 29.58 17.89
C ASN A 31 -16.46 29.43 18.61
N LEU A 32 -16.51 29.68 19.93
CA LEU A 32 -17.75 29.65 20.72
C LEU A 32 -18.47 31.01 20.77
N GLN A 33 -17.88 32.09 20.20
CA GLN A 33 -18.46 33.43 20.22
C GLN A 33 -19.31 33.80 18.97
N ALA A 34 -19.64 32.84 18.10
CA ALA A 34 -20.63 33.06 17.04
C ALA A 34 -22.05 33.14 17.65
N ARG A 35 -22.44 34.34 18.10
CA ARG A 35 -23.78 34.71 18.57
C ARG A 35 -24.85 34.29 17.55
N ARG A 36 -25.65 33.27 17.86
CA ARG A 36 -26.99 33.12 17.29
C ARG A 36 -27.95 33.93 18.16
N THR A 37 -28.37 35.09 17.66
CA THR A 37 -29.42 35.92 18.25
C THR A 37 -30.78 35.23 18.07
N PHE A 38 -31.36 34.75 19.17
CA PHE A 38 -32.78 34.42 19.23
C PHE A 38 -33.51 35.58 19.93
N SER A 39 -34.55 36.08 19.29
CA SER A 39 -35.37 37.21 19.74
C SER A 39 -35.95 36.98 21.13
N GLU A 40 -35.87 38.02 21.96
CA GLU A 40 -36.45 38.05 23.31
C GLU A 40 -37.98 38.02 23.27
N GLY A 41 -38.56 37.20 24.15
CA GLY A 41 -40.00 37.09 24.36
C GLY A 41 -40.30 36.52 25.75
N ALA A 42 -40.45 37.45 26.70
CA ALA A 42 -41.21 37.44 27.96
C ALA A 42 -41.27 36.20 28.90
N SER A 43 -41.18 36.55 30.20
CA SER A 43 -41.71 35.87 31.39
C SER A 43 -40.78 34.89 32.14
N ALA A 44 -40.38 35.33 33.34
CA ALA A 44 -39.31 34.82 34.19
C ALA A 44 -39.62 33.53 35.00
N GLU A 45 -40.60 32.71 34.61
CA GLU A 45 -40.90 31.44 35.31
C GLU A 45 -40.52 30.17 34.53
N LYS A 46 -40.10 30.27 33.27
CA LYS A 46 -39.69 29.09 32.44
C LYS A 46 -38.20 28.73 32.52
N GLY A 47 -37.43 29.36 33.41
CA GLY A 47 -35.95 29.31 33.41
C GLY A 47 -35.29 28.06 34.00
N LYS A 48 -35.99 27.28 34.84
CA LYS A 48 -35.44 26.04 35.44
C LYS A 48 -35.57 24.83 34.51
N HIS A 49 -36.77 24.58 33.99
CA HIS A 49 -37.01 23.43 33.11
C HIS A 49 -36.34 23.51 31.73
N THR A 50 -36.16 24.72 31.18
CA THR A 50 -35.44 24.89 29.89
C THR A 50 -33.93 24.67 30.01
N LYS A 51 -33.31 25.01 31.17
CA LYS A 51 -31.90 24.71 31.44
C LYS A 51 -31.66 23.23 31.72
N GLU A 52 -32.54 22.58 32.50
CA GLU A 52 -32.49 21.13 32.71
C GLU A 52 -32.72 20.34 31.42
N GLY A 53 -33.66 20.77 30.58
CA GLY A 53 -33.91 20.17 29.27
C GLY A 53 -32.72 20.30 28.32
N LYS A 54 -32.04 21.47 28.30
CA LYS A 54 -30.80 21.66 27.54
C LYS A 54 -29.66 20.78 28.05
N ALA A 55 -29.47 20.67 29.36
CA ALA A 55 -28.43 19.81 29.93
C ALA A 55 -28.69 18.32 29.63
N LYS A 56 -29.93 17.85 29.78
CA LYS A 56 -30.33 16.48 29.41
C LYS A 56 -30.18 16.20 27.91
N TYR A 57 -30.50 17.17 27.05
CA TYR A 57 -30.32 17.05 25.61
C TYR A 57 -28.84 16.97 25.20
N ILE A 58 -27.99 17.83 25.79
CA ILE A 58 -26.53 17.81 25.58
C ILE A 58 -25.94 16.47 26.06
N LEU A 59 -26.39 15.98 27.21
CA LEU A 59 -25.95 14.67 27.72
C LEU A 59 -26.39 13.53 26.80
N CYS A 60 -27.64 13.50 26.34
CA CYS A 60 -28.13 12.47 25.43
C CYS A 60 -27.38 12.50 24.09
N THR A 61 -27.15 13.67 23.50
CA THR A 61 -26.39 13.80 22.24
C THR A 61 -24.92 13.44 22.41
N ALA A 62 -24.30 13.74 23.56
CA ALA A 62 -22.95 13.28 23.87
C ALA A 62 -22.88 11.75 24.03
N VAL A 63 -23.84 11.14 24.73
CA VAL A 63 -23.90 9.68 24.91
C VAL A 63 -24.14 8.96 23.59
N THR A 64 -25.07 9.44 22.75
CA THR A 64 -25.33 8.82 21.45
C THR A 64 -24.18 8.97 20.47
N SER A 65 -23.51 10.13 20.44
CA SER A 65 -22.33 10.34 19.59
C SER A 65 -21.14 9.47 20.03
N VAL A 66 -20.91 9.33 21.34
CA VAL A 66 -19.90 8.41 21.87
C VAL A 66 -20.27 6.95 21.56
N ALA A 67 -21.52 6.55 21.78
CA ALA A 67 -21.97 5.19 21.50
C ALA A 67 -21.86 4.84 20.01
N LEU A 68 -22.24 5.77 19.11
CA LEU A 68 -22.09 5.61 17.68
C LEU A 68 -20.61 5.52 17.28
N SER A 69 -19.76 6.37 17.87
CA SER A 69 -18.30 6.33 17.63
C SER A 69 -17.70 5.01 18.07
N VAL A 70 -18.07 4.49 19.24
CA VAL A 70 -17.62 3.19 19.75
C VAL A 70 -18.14 2.04 18.88
N ALA A 71 -19.41 2.07 18.49
CA ALA A 71 -20.00 1.04 17.63
C ALA A 71 -19.37 1.04 16.23
N LEU A 72 -19.13 2.21 15.65
CA LEU A 72 -18.44 2.35 14.37
C LEU A 72 -16.98 1.92 14.48
N THR A 73 -16.28 2.28 15.56
CA THR A 73 -14.90 1.84 15.80
C THR A 73 -14.84 0.33 15.98
N TYR A 74 -15.76 -0.25 16.75
CA TYR A 74 -15.87 -1.70 16.93
C TYR A 74 -16.21 -2.41 15.61
N ALA A 75 -17.17 -1.90 14.85
CA ALA A 75 -17.51 -2.44 13.54
C ALA A 75 -16.33 -2.34 12.59
N TYR A 76 -15.63 -1.20 12.60
CA TYR A 76 -14.45 -0.97 11.78
C TYR A 76 -13.31 -1.90 12.19
N GLU A 77 -13.01 -2.08 13.46
CA GLU A 77 -11.94 -2.96 13.96
C GLU A 77 -12.21 -4.46 13.74
N ASN A 78 -13.48 -4.89 13.81
CA ASN A 78 -13.82 -6.32 13.76
C ASN A 78 -14.26 -6.78 12.37
N TYR A 79 -14.80 -5.88 11.54
CA TYR A 79 -15.37 -6.25 10.24
C TYR A 79 -14.72 -5.53 9.06
N VAL A 80 -14.00 -4.41 9.25
CA VAL A 80 -13.39 -3.62 8.16
C VAL A 80 -11.85 -3.67 8.19
N LEU A 81 -11.25 -3.61 9.37
CA LEU A 81 -9.82 -3.85 9.59
C LEU A 81 -9.60 -5.35 9.58
N TYR A 82 -9.03 -5.82 8.47
CA TYR A 82 -8.61 -7.20 8.29
C TYR A 82 -7.48 -7.56 9.27
N ARG A 83 -7.81 -7.95 10.51
CA ARG A 83 -6.87 -8.69 11.36
C ARG A 83 -6.64 -10.06 10.70
N TRP A 84 -5.42 -10.59 10.79
CA TRP A 84 -5.15 -11.93 10.25
C TRP A 84 -6.14 -12.96 10.81
N ASN A 85 -7.01 -13.46 9.93
CA ASN A 85 -8.01 -14.46 10.28
C ASN A 85 -7.41 -15.86 10.11
N HIS A 86 -7.20 -16.56 11.22
CA HIS A 86 -6.71 -17.95 11.20
C HIS A 86 -7.73 -18.95 10.62
N LYS A 87 -8.98 -18.52 10.38
CA LYS A 87 -10.07 -19.26 9.75
C LYS A 87 -10.27 -18.80 8.28
N TYR A 88 -9.16 -18.65 7.55
CA TYR A 88 -9.16 -18.12 6.17
C TYR A 88 -9.75 -19.11 5.14
N ASP A 89 -9.95 -20.35 5.56
CA ASP A 89 -10.43 -21.49 4.78
C ASP A 89 -11.97 -21.65 4.78
N TYR A 90 -12.71 -20.76 5.44
CA TYR A 90 -14.18 -20.78 5.41
C TYR A 90 -14.76 -20.19 4.12
N SER A 91 -15.90 -20.75 3.73
CA SER A 91 -16.59 -20.55 2.45
C SER A 91 -16.81 -19.09 2.05
N TYR A 92 -16.25 -18.73 0.90
CA TYR A 92 -16.51 -17.48 0.18
C TYR A 92 -17.98 -17.47 -0.29
N ASN A 93 -18.81 -16.59 0.30
CA ASN A 93 -20.20 -16.42 -0.10
C ASN A 93 -20.38 -15.07 -0.81
N PRO A 94 -20.23 -15.02 -2.15
CA PRO A 94 -20.45 -13.78 -2.88
C PRO A 94 -21.95 -13.43 -2.85
N HIS A 95 -22.27 -12.17 -2.58
CA HIS A 95 -23.64 -11.67 -2.67
C HIS A 95 -24.11 -11.73 -4.13
N MET A 96 -24.83 -12.80 -4.51
CA MET A 96 -25.28 -13.06 -5.90
C MET A 96 -26.01 -11.89 -6.55
N LYS A 97 -26.82 -11.14 -5.78
CA LYS A 97 -27.52 -9.94 -6.29
C LYS A 97 -26.55 -8.88 -6.82
N VAL A 98 -25.40 -8.68 -6.17
CA VAL A 98 -24.39 -7.71 -6.60
C VAL A 98 -23.76 -8.15 -7.93
N ILE A 99 -23.57 -9.46 -8.11
CA ILE A 99 -23.04 -10.02 -9.37
C ILE A 99 -24.04 -9.79 -10.51
N GLU A 100 -25.31 -10.12 -10.30
CA GLU A 100 -26.36 -9.96 -11.31
C GLU A 100 -26.51 -8.50 -11.78
N THR A 101 -26.46 -7.53 -10.86
CA THR A 101 -26.50 -6.10 -11.21
C THR A 101 -25.32 -5.71 -12.12
N LYS A 102 -24.09 -6.07 -11.75
CA LYS A 102 -22.88 -5.76 -12.55
C LYS A 102 -22.93 -6.38 -13.95
N LEU A 103 -23.50 -7.59 -14.07
CA LEU A 103 -23.65 -8.27 -15.36
C LEU A 103 -24.68 -7.59 -16.28
N LYS A 104 -25.71 -6.95 -15.71
CA LYS A 104 -26.68 -6.16 -16.47
C LYS A 104 -26.07 -4.85 -16.97
N GLU A 105 -25.42 -4.09 -16.09
CA GLU A 105 -24.71 -2.84 -16.43
C GLU A 105 -23.70 -3.04 -17.58
N LYS A 106 -22.96 -4.15 -17.58
CA LYS A 106 -22.00 -4.47 -18.64
C LYS A 106 -22.65 -4.74 -20.01
N LYS A 107 -23.87 -5.28 -20.06
CA LYS A 107 -24.56 -5.60 -21.33
C LYS A 107 -25.11 -4.36 -22.02
N GLU A 108 -25.35 -3.29 -21.28
CA GLU A 108 -25.95 -2.05 -21.78
C GLU A 108 -24.91 -1.11 -22.44
N GLY A 109 -23.63 -1.24 -22.09
CA GLY A 109 -22.55 -0.44 -22.69
C GLY A 109 -21.86 -1.15 -23.87
N LYS A 110 -22.17 -0.75 -25.12
CA LYS A 110 -21.28 -1.04 -26.26
C LYS A 110 -20.14 -0.01 -26.29
N ARG A 111 -18.91 -0.49 -26.34
CA ARG A 111 -17.71 0.36 -26.27
C ARG A 111 -17.31 0.82 -27.66
N GLU A 112 -17.09 2.13 -27.82
CA GLU A 112 -16.69 2.74 -29.11
C GLU A 112 -15.17 2.69 -29.34
N LYS A 113 -14.36 2.66 -28.27
CA LYS A 113 -12.89 2.64 -28.33
C LYS A 113 -12.32 1.24 -28.12
N LYS A 114 -11.19 0.96 -28.79
CA LYS A 114 -10.38 -0.24 -28.59
C LYS A 114 -9.86 -0.27 -27.15
N HIS A 115 -9.92 -1.44 -26.52
CA HIS A 115 -9.35 -1.69 -25.20
C HIS A 115 -7.83 -1.59 -25.27
N VAL A 116 -7.26 -0.79 -24.36
CA VAL A 116 -5.81 -0.57 -24.25
C VAL A 116 -5.32 -0.98 -22.87
N ALA A 117 -4.15 -1.59 -22.81
CA ALA A 117 -3.55 -2.03 -21.56
C ALA A 117 -2.13 -1.51 -21.34
N LYS A 118 -1.84 -1.15 -20.10
CA LYS A 118 -0.50 -0.89 -19.58
C LYS A 118 0.05 -2.16 -18.94
N ASN A 119 1.14 -2.67 -19.49
CA ASN A 119 1.89 -3.82 -19.01
C ASN A 119 3.06 -3.33 -18.14
N ILE A 120 2.98 -3.61 -16.84
CA ILE A 120 3.99 -3.24 -15.85
C ILE A 120 4.74 -4.51 -15.46
N ILE A 121 5.98 -4.64 -15.94
CA ILE A 121 6.87 -5.76 -15.65
C ILE A 121 7.86 -5.31 -14.58
N LEU A 122 7.75 -5.90 -13.40
CA LEU A 122 8.63 -5.64 -12.26
C LEU A 122 9.63 -6.79 -12.11
N VAL A 123 10.91 -6.46 -11.97
CA VAL A 123 11.99 -7.43 -11.79
C VAL A 123 12.73 -7.13 -10.49
N ARG A 124 12.87 -8.13 -9.62
CA ARG A 124 13.73 -8.02 -8.44
C ARG A 124 15.20 -8.10 -8.86
N HIS A 125 16.07 -7.29 -8.27
CA HIS A 125 17.51 -7.37 -8.50
C HIS A 125 18.10 -8.80 -8.33
N GLY A 126 19.21 -9.07 -9.01
CA GLY A 126 19.96 -10.33 -8.90
C GLY A 126 20.61 -10.55 -7.53
N GLN A 127 21.15 -11.74 -7.30
CA GLN A 127 21.90 -12.06 -6.09
C GLN A 127 23.09 -11.10 -5.92
N TYR A 128 23.34 -10.65 -4.68
CA TYR A 128 24.36 -9.64 -4.41
C TYR A 128 25.13 -9.94 -3.12
N VAL A 129 26.29 -9.31 -2.97
CA VAL A 129 27.18 -9.48 -1.82
C VAL A 129 26.58 -8.82 -0.58
N ARG A 130 26.49 -9.56 0.53
CA ARG A 130 25.86 -9.11 1.79
C ARG A 130 26.81 -8.92 2.97
N LYS A 131 28.13 -9.11 2.77
CA LYS A 131 29.13 -9.13 3.84
C LYS A 131 29.20 -7.80 4.61
N ASN A 132 29.13 -6.66 3.91
CA ASN A 132 29.20 -5.34 4.53
C ASN A 132 27.80 -4.71 4.63
N LYS A 133 27.28 -4.58 5.85
CA LYS A 133 25.94 -4.02 6.08
C LYS A 133 25.89 -2.50 5.90
N SER A 134 26.96 -1.79 6.26
CA SER A 134 27.03 -0.32 6.28
C SER A 134 27.37 0.30 4.93
N ASP A 135 28.12 -0.40 4.08
CA ASP A 135 28.56 0.10 2.79
C ASP A 135 27.63 -0.39 1.67
N GLU A 136 26.77 0.50 1.16
CA GLU A 136 25.90 0.18 0.01
C GLU A 136 26.70 -0.03 -1.28
N SER A 137 27.88 0.59 -1.44
CA SER A 137 28.69 0.47 -2.66
C SER A 137 29.32 -0.92 -2.81
N ALA A 138 29.55 -1.61 -1.68
CA ALA A 138 30.03 -2.98 -1.64
C ALA A 138 28.95 -4.05 -1.92
N LYS A 139 27.67 -3.66 -2.01
CA LYS A 139 26.52 -4.58 -2.22
C LYS A 139 26.27 -4.88 -3.71
N LYS A 140 27.33 -5.11 -4.45
CA LYS A 140 27.32 -5.44 -5.89
C LYS A 140 26.82 -6.86 -6.15
N LEU A 141 26.39 -7.13 -7.38
CA LEU A 141 25.98 -8.45 -7.83
C LEU A 141 27.12 -9.47 -7.67
N THR A 142 26.74 -10.70 -7.30
CA THR A 142 27.65 -11.84 -7.35
C THR A 142 27.79 -12.32 -8.80
N LYS A 143 28.75 -13.21 -9.07
CA LYS A 143 28.84 -13.89 -10.38
C LYS A 143 27.52 -14.58 -10.75
N GLU A 144 26.86 -15.20 -9.77
CA GLU A 144 25.56 -15.83 -9.95
C GLU A 144 24.46 -14.79 -10.20
N GLY A 145 24.46 -13.68 -9.47
CA GLY A 145 23.53 -12.56 -9.71
C GLY A 145 23.62 -11.98 -11.12
N CYS A 146 24.84 -11.87 -11.67
CA CYS A 146 25.04 -11.47 -13.05
C CYS A 146 24.46 -12.49 -14.03
N LYS A 147 24.68 -13.80 -13.79
CA LYS A 147 24.11 -14.89 -14.60
C LYS A 147 22.59 -14.90 -14.55
N GLN A 148 21.99 -14.71 -13.38
CA GLN A 148 20.55 -14.57 -13.19
C GLN A 148 19.99 -13.41 -14.01
N ALA A 149 20.64 -12.23 -13.95
CA ALA A 149 20.22 -11.05 -14.69
C ALA A 149 20.31 -11.26 -16.21
N GLU A 150 21.35 -11.94 -16.69
CA GLU A 150 21.54 -12.28 -18.10
C GLU A 150 20.41 -13.19 -18.62
N LEU A 151 20.09 -14.26 -17.88
CA LEU A 151 19.00 -15.17 -18.22
C LEU A 151 17.64 -14.46 -18.18
N THR A 152 17.45 -13.55 -17.23
CA THR A 152 16.24 -12.74 -17.10
C THR A 152 16.07 -11.81 -18.30
N GLY A 153 17.15 -11.14 -18.74
CA GLY A 153 17.14 -10.32 -19.94
C GLY A 153 16.75 -11.11 -21.19
N LYS A 154 17.32 -12.30 -21.38
CA LYS A 154 16.93 -13.24 -22.46
C LYS A 154 15.45 -13.59 -22.40
N LYS A 155 14.95 -13.98 -21.23
CA LYS A 155 13.54 -14.38 -21.08
C LYS A 155 12.60 -13.21 -21.35
N LEU A 156 12.90 -12.03 -20.82
CA LEU A 156 12.09 -10.84 -21.06
C LEU A 156 12.01 -10.51 -22.55
N LYS A 157 13.12 -10.60 -23.28
CA LYS A 157 13.14 -10.39 -24.74
C LYS A 157 12.24 -11.40 -25.46
N GLU A 158 12.28 -12.66 -25.05
CA GLU A 158 11.46 -13.74 -25.62
C GLU A 158 9.96 -13.51 -25.37
N ILE A 159 9.55 -13.28 -24.11
CA ILE A 159 8.12 -13.14 -23.77
C ILE A 159 7.52 -11.83 -24.29
N LEU A 160 8.34 -10.78 -24.42
CA LEU A 160 7.89 -9.50 -24.95
C LEU A 160 7.86 -9.48 -26.48
N ASN A 161 8.35 -10.51 -27.18
CA ASN A 161 8.17 -10.74 -28.63
C ASN A 161 8.06 -9.45 -29.49
N GLU A 162 9.13 -8.66 -29.52
CA GLU A 162 9.27 -7.39 -30.27
C GLU A 162 8.38 -6.21 -29.82
N LYS A 163 7.65 -6.33 -28.69
CA LYS A 163 6.94 -5.20 -28.09
C LYS A 163 7.91 -4.09 -27.72
N LYS A 164 7.49 -2.84 -27.97
CA LYS A 164 8.31 -1.64 -27.78
C LYS A 164 8.47 -1.31 -26.29
N ILE A 165 9.65 -1.59 -25.74
CA ILE A 165 10.09 -1.06 -24.45
C ILE A 165 10.93 0.20 -24.72
N SER A 166 10.39 1.37 -24.39
CA SER A 166 11.09 2.66 -24.57
C SER A 166 11.92 3.05 -23.36
N VAL A 167 11.55 2.60 -22.15
CA VAL A 167 12.20 2.99 -20.89
C VAL A 167 12.30 1.79 -19.95
N ILE A 168 13.47 1.67 -19.31
CA ILE A 168 13.71 0.75 -18.20
C ILE A 168 14.00 1.60 -16.97
N TYR A 169 13.09 1.57 -16.00
CA TYR A 169 13.28 2.26 -14.72
C TYR A 169 14.02 1.36 -13.75
N HIS A 170 14.89 1.93 -12.94
CA HIS A 170 15.58 1.17 -11.91
C HIS A 170 15.82 1.97 -10.63
N SER A 171 15.91 1.23 -9.52
CA SER A 171 16.34 1.80 -8.24
C SER A 171 17.78 2.31 -8.29
N ASP A 172 18.08 3.28 -7.42
CA ASP A 172 19.40 3.85 -7.25
C ASP A 172 20.43 2.94 -6.55
N LEU A 173 19.98 1.86 -5.90
CA LEU A 173 20.87 0.94 -5.21
C LEU A 173 21.67 0.08 -6.20
N ILE A 174 22.97 -0.11 -5.92
CA ILE A 174 23.95 -0.66 -6.89
C ILE A 174 23.53 -2.01 -7.49
N ARG A 175 23.01 -2.93 -6.67
CA ARG A 175 22.48 -4.23 -7.12
C ARG A 175 21.36 -4.12 -8.16
N ALA A 176 20.50 -3.10 -8.06
CA ALA A 176 19.43 -2.86 -9.03
C ALA A 176 19.99 -2.18 -10.30
N LYS A 177 20.93 -1.24 -10.15
CA LYS A 177 21.65 -0.61 -11.26
C LYS A 177 22.37 -1.65 -12.13
N GLU A 178 23.22 -2.48 -11.53
CA GLU A 178 23.96 -3.53 -12.24
C GLU A 178 23.01 -4.55 -12.89
N THR A 179 21.89 -4.90 -12.23
CA THR A 179 20.87 -5.78 -12.85
C THR A 179 20.25 -5.11 -14.07
N ALA A 180 19.95 -3.82 -14.00
CA ALA A 180 19.36 -3.05 -15.08
C ALA A 180 20.31 -2.86 -16.26
N GLU A 181 21.59 -2.63 -16.00
CA GLU A 181 22.64 -2.55 -17.03
C GLU A 181 22.84 -3.87 -17.78
N ILE A 182 22.68 -5.01 -17.11
CA ILE A 182 22.76 -6.32 -17.75
C ILE A 182 21.50 -6.55 -18.61
N ILE A 183 20.32 -6.31 -18.06
CA ILE A 183 19.05 -6.53 -18.76
C ILE A 183 18.89 -5.57 -19.96
N SER A 184 19.36 -4.32 -19.86
CA SER A 184 19.22 -3.33 -20.94
C SER A 184 19.93 -3.72 -22.23
N LYS A 185 20.95 -4.58 -22.18
CA LYS A 185 21.63 -5.13 -23.37
C LYS A 185 20.68 -5.86 -24.31
N TYR A 186 19.57 -6.38 -23.77
CA TYR A 186 18.53 -7.09 -24.53
C TYR A 186 17.49 -6.14 -25.14
N PHE A 187 17.48 -4.88 -24.72
CA PHE A 187 16.55 -3.83 -25.14
C PHE A 187 17.33 -2.56 -25.55
N PRO A 188 18.08 -2.59 -26.67
CA PRO A 188 19.02 -1.52 -27.04
C PRO A 188 18.35 -0.15 -27.28
N ASN A 189 17.05 -0.14 -27.59
CA ASN A 189 16.29 1.09 -27.81
C ASN A 189 15.71 1.68 -26.52
N ALA A 190 15.85 0.99 -25.39
CA ALA A 190 15.26 1.42 -24.13
C ALA A 190 16.22 2.33 -23.35
N LYS A 191 15.74 3.49 -22.91
CA LYS A 191 16.49 4.39 -22.05
C LYS A 191 16.49 3.88 -20.61
N LEU A 192 17.66 3.79 -19.98
CA LEU A 192 17.76 3.56 -18.54
C LEU A 192 17.46 4.84 -17.76
N VAL A 193 16.52 4.77 -16.82
CA VAL A 193 16.13 5.90 -15.96
C VAL A 193 16.23 5.49 -14.49
N ASN A 194 17.06 6.23 -13.76
CA ASN A 194 17.20 6.08 -12.32
C ASN A 194 16.01 6.73 -11.59
N ASP A 195 15.42 6.02 -10.64
CA ASP A 195 14.45 6.56 -9.70
C ASP A 195 14.77 6.14 -8.26
N PRO A 196 15.27 7.07 -7.41
CA PRO A 196 15.54 6.80 -6.00
C PRO A 196 14.28 6.42 -5.21
N ASN A 197 13.08 6.75 -5.70
CA ASN A 197 11.83 6.36 -5.04
C ASN A 197 11.60 4.85 -5.08
N LEU A 198 12.24 4.13 -6.01
CA LEU A 198 12.24 2.67 -6.10
C LEU A 198 13.19 1.98 -5.11
N ASN A 199 13.97 2.71 -4.30
CA ASN A 199 14.90 2.10 -3.34
C ASN A 199 14.21 1.19 -2.33
N GLU A 200 14.89 0.14 -1.89
CA GLU A 200 14.33 -0.79 -0.91
C GLU A 200 13.93 -0.06 0.38
N GLY A 201 12.83 -0.48 1.00
CA GLY A 201 12.31 0.19 2.19
C GLY A 201 11.22 -0.62 2.88
N THR A 202 10.66 -0.07 3.96
CA THR A 202 9.49 -0.66 4.64
C THR A 202 8.25 0.17 4.33
N PRO A 203 7.41 -0.23 3.36
CA PRO A 203 6.33 0.62 2.87
C PRO A 203 5.12 0.69 3.80
N TYR A 204 4.87 -0.37 4.56
CA TYR A 204 3.73 -0.49 5.45
C TYR A 204 4.03 -1.50 6.57
N MET A 205 3.37 -1.39 7.72
CA MET A 205 3.53 -2.35 8.82
C MET A 205 2.96 -3.71 8.41
N PRO A 206 3.76 -4.79 8.36
CA PRO A 206 3.27 -6.10 7.97
C PRO A 206 2.48 -6.78 9.09
N ASP A 207 1.53 -7.64 8.70
CA ASP A 207 0.77 -8.52 9.60
C ASP A 207 0.67 -9.92 8.96
N PRO A 208 1.11 -11.02 9.62
CA PRO A 208 1.79 -11.05 10.91
C PRO A 208 3.20 -10.43 10.85
N ILE A 209 3.64 -9.90 11.99
CA ILE A 209 4.99 -9.34 12.16
C ILE A 209 5.99 -10.51 12.28
N PRO A 210 6.99 -10.64 11.39
CA PRO A 210 8.02 -11.67 11.54
C PRO A 210 8.84 -11.46 12.81
N ARG A 211 9.02 -12.53 13.61
CA ARG A 211 9.75 -12.48 14.90
C ARG A 211 11.18 -11.95 14.79
N SER A 212 11.86 -12.22 13.66
CA SER A 212 13.25 -11.82 13.41
C SER A 212 13.40 -10.37 12.94
N SER A 213 12.31 -9.69 12.59
CA SER A 213 12.35 -8.38 11.96
C SER A 213 12.05 -7.26 12.96
N LYS A 214 12.91 -6.24 12.99
CA LYS A 214 12.67 -5.00 13.73
C LYS A 214 12.09 -3.95 12.79
N PHE A 215 10.92 -3.42 13.12
CA PHE A 215 10.27 -2.35 12.38
C PHE A 215 10.33 -1.05 13.16
N ASP A 216 10.64 0.04 12.47
CA ASP A 216 10.70 1.39 13.03
C ASP A 216 9.64 2.27 12.38
N SER A 217 8.83 2.94 13.19
CA SER A 217 7.69 3.72 12.72
C SER A 217 8.11 4.95 11.91
N ASN A 218 9.21 5.60 12.28
CA ASN A 218 9.74 6.75 11.55
C ASN A 218 10.25 6.35 10.17
N ARG A 219 10.99 5.23 10.09
CA ARG A 219 11.44 4.64 8.83
C ARG A 219 10.26 4.26 7.94
N ILE A 220 9.24 3.60 8.49
CA ILE A 220 8.01 3.28 7.74
C ILE A 220 7.38 4.55 7.19
N ARG A 221 7.26 5.61 7.98
CA ARG A 221 6.66 6.88 7.52
C ARG A 221 7.42 7.48 6.33
N VAL A 222 8.75 7.45 6.35
CA VAL A 222 9.59 7.99 5.26
C VAL A 222 9.53 7.08 4.03
N ASP A 223 9.75 5.78 4.20
CA ASP A 223 9.75 4.80 3.12
C ASP A 223 8.37 4.70 2.46
N SER A 224 7.29 4.75 3.25
CA SER A 224 5.91 4.73 2.75
C SER A 224 5.64 5.90 1.81
N LYS A 225 5.99 7.13 2.20
CA LYS A 225 5.78 8.31 1.33
C LYS A 225 6.53 8.17 0.00
N ARG A 226 7.79 7.76 0.07
CA ARG A 226 8.66 7.58 -1.10
C ARG A 226 8.13 6.49 -2.04
N ILE A 227 7.79 5.32 -1.50
CA ILE A 227 7.30 4.18 -2.29
C ILE A 227 5.91 4.46 -2.87
N ASN A 228 5.03 5.18 -2.16
CA ASN A 228 3.74 5.63 -2.71
C ASN A 228 3.92 6.58 -3.89
N LYS A 229 4.87 7.53 -3.79
CA LYS A 229 5.22 8.40 -4.92
C LYS A 229 5.72 7.59 -6.12
N ALA A 230 6.55 6.58 -5.91
CA ALA A 230 6.96 5.68 -7.00
C ALA A 230 5.74 4.98 -7.63
N TYR A 231 4.86 4.39 -6.81
CA TYR A 231 3.66 3.74 -7.33
C TYR A 231 2.81 4.68 -8.19
N GLU A 232 2.56 5.91 -7.75
CA GLU A 232 1.78 6.91 -8.49
C GLU A 232 2.40 7.27 -9.84
N SER A 233 3.73 7.19 -9.98
CA SER A 233 4.43 7.41 -11.24
C SER A 233 4.29 6.26 -12.24
N TYR A 234 4.16 5.02 -11.78
CA TYR A 234 4.18 3.83 -12.64
C TYR A 234 2.80 3.20 -12.85
N PHE A 235 1.89 3.33 -11.89
CA PHE A 235 0.55 2.73 -11.91
C PHE A 235 -0.48 3.80 -12.24
N TYR A 236 -0.54 4.17 -13.51
CA TYR A 236 -1.54 5.08 -14.06
C TYR A 236 -2.30 4.42 -15.21
N GLN A 237 -3.52 4.90 -15.46
CA GLN A 237 -4.35 4.44 -16.56
C GLN A 237 -3.71 4.83 -17.91
N PRO A 238 -3.56 3.90 -18.87
CA PRO A 238 -2.89 4.19 -20.14
C PRO A 238 -3.61 5.34 -20.87
N PRO A 239 -2.93 6.45 -21.21
CA PRO A 239 -3.55 7.61 -21.85
C PRO A 239 -3.67 7.50 -23.37
N GLY A 240 -3.02 6.49 -23.98
CA GLY A 240 -2.91 6.34 -25.43
C GLY A 240 -3.86 5.32 -26.05
N GLU A 241 -3.72 5.10 -27.35
CA GLU A 241 -4.52 4.15 -28.15
C GLU A 241 -3.83 2.78 -28.34
N GLU A 242 -2.59 2.64 -27.86
CA GLU A 242 -1.79 1.42 -27.98
C GLU A 242 -1.33 0.91 -26.62
N ASP A 243 -1.13 -0.41 -26.53
CA ASP A 243 -0.63 -1.04 -25.32
C ASP A 243 0.77 -0.51 -24.96
N GLU A 244 0.92 -0.10 -23.70
CA GLU A 244 2.19 0.37 -23.18
C GLU A 244 2.90 -0.75 -22.43
N TYR A 245 4.23 -0.87 -22.58
CA TYR A 245 5.04 -1.84 -21.88
C TYR A 245 6.15 -1.13 -21.12
N GLN A 246 6.22 -1.33 -19.81
CA GLN A 246 7.19 -0.72 -18.91
C GLN A 246 7.95 -1.79 -18.13
N LEU A 247 9.27 -1.64 -18.06
CA LEU A 247 10.14 -2.50 -17.27
C LEU A 247 10.68 -1.71 -16.08
N VAL A 248 10.51 -2.25 -14.87
CA VAL A 248 10.94 -1.64 -13.61
C VAL A 248 11.79 -2.63 -12.81
N ILE A 249 13.03 -2.25 -12.50
CA ILE A 249 14.00 -3.10 -11.82
C ILE A 249 14.27 -2.56 -10.42
N CYS A 250 13.77 -3.26 -9.40
CA CYS A 250 13.80 -2.79 -8.02
C CYS A 250 13.96 -3.94 -7.02
N HIS A 251 13.19 -3.93 -5.93
CA HIS A 251 13.44 -4.75 -4.75
C HIS A 251 12.19 -5.47 -4.26
N GLY A 252 12.41 -6.49 -3.43
CA GLY A 252 11.35 -7.37 -2.98
C GLY A 252 10.25 -6.65 -2.23
N ASN A 253 10.54 -5.75 -1.27
CA ASN A 253 9.47 -5.11 -0.49
C ASN A 253 8.64 -4.16 -1.36
N VAL A 254 9.31 -3.42 -2.24
CA VAL A 254 8.66 -2.49 -3.19
C VAL A 254 7.70 -3.24 -4.11
N ILE A 255 8.15 -4.31 -4.77
CA ILE A 255 7.33 -5.13 -5.68
C ILE A 255 6.11 -5.70 -4.96
N ARG A 256 6.31 -6.26 -3.75
CA ARG A 256 5.22 -6.86 -2.97
C ARG A 256 4.20 -5.83 -2.50
N TYR A 257 4.65 -4.61 -2.18
CA TYR A 257 3.75 -3.53 -1.84
C TYR A 257 2.98 -3.00 -3.05
N PHE A 258 3.64 -2.85 -4.20
CA PHE A 258 2.99 -2.48 -5.46
C PHE A 258 1.91 -3.51 -5.83
N LEU A 259 2.21 -4.79 -5.69
CA LEU A 259 1.24 -5.86 -5.88
C LEU A 259 0.00 -5.66 -4.99
N CYS A 260 0.19 -5.48 -3.69
CA CYS A 260 -0.93 -5.28 -2.77
C CYS A 260 -1.76 -4.04 -3.14
N ARG A 261 -1.10 -2.92 -3.44
CA ARG A 261 -1.79 -1.67 -3.78
C ARG A 261 -2.55 -1.77 -5.09
N ALA A 262 -1.96 -2.39 -6.13
CA ALA A 262 -2.57 -2.55 -7.45
C ALA A 262 -3.75 -3.50 -7.45
N LEU A 263 -3.65 -4.63 -6.74
CA LEU A 263 -4.73 -5.62 -6.63
C LEU A 263 -5.73 -5.30 -5.52
N GLN A 264 -5.61 -4.14 -4.87
CA GLN A 264 -6.45 -3.73 -3.73
C GLN A 264 -6.46 -4.77 -2.60
N LEU A 265 -5.35 -5.49 -2.43
CA LEU A 265 -5.15 -6.40 -1.31
C LEU A 265 -4.78 -5.62 -0.06
N PRO A 266 -5.07 -6.14 1.14
CA PRO A 266 -4.67 -5.48 2.37
C PRO A 266 -3.17 -5.19 2.40
N LEU A 267 -2.80 -3.93 2.60
CA LEU A 267 -1.40 -3.47 2.43
C LEU A 267 -0.44 -4.16 3.39
N PHE A 268 -0.87 -4.57 4.59
CA PHE A 268 -0.04 -5.32 5.55
C PHE A 268 0.33 -6.73 5.08
N ALA A 269 -0.31 -7.25 4.03
CA ALA A 269 -0.07 -8.61 3.52
C ALA A 269 1.23 -8.74 2.71
N TRP A 270 1.91 -7.63 2.42
CA TRP A 270 3.05 -7.60 1.51
C TRP A 270 4.17 -8.59 1.87
N LEU A 271 4.45 -8.85 3.15
CA LEU A 271 5.45 -9.85 3.56
C LEU A 271 5.02 -11.31 3.42
N ARG A 272 3.76 -11.57 3.07
CA ARG A 272 3.25 -12.94 2.81
C ARG A 272 3.67 -13.45 1.44
N PHE A 273 4.12 -12.54 0.57
CA PHE A 273 4.60 -12.87 -0.76
C PHE A 273 6.12 -13.07 -0.75
N SER A 274 6.58 -14.14 -1.42
CA SER A 274 8.00 -14.44 -1.60
C SER A 274 8.40 -14.14 -3.04
N SER A 275 9.36 -13.23 -3.23
CA SER A 275 9.91 -12.91 -4.55
C SER A 275 11.39 -13.27 -4.54
N TYR A 276 11.84 -14.15 -5.44
CA TYR A 276 13.24 -14.57 -5.57
C TYR A 276 14.08 -13.54 -6.35
N ASN A 277 15.41 -13.63 -6.25
CA ASN A 277 16.30 -12.79 -7.05
C ASN A 277 16.01 -12.99 -8.54
N CYS A 278 16.02 -11.89 -9.31
CA CYS A 278 15.64 -11.91 -10.72
C CYS A 278 14.23 -12.47 -11.00
N GLY A 279 13.36 -12.50 -9.99
CA GLY A 279 11.97 -12.90 -10.13
C GLY A 279 11.18 -11.87 -10.93
N ILE A 280 10.43 -12.33 -11.93
CA ILE A 280 9.58 -11.52 -12.82
C ILE A 280 8.17 -11.45 -12.25
N THR A 281 7.62 -10.24 -12.11
CA THR A 281 6.23 -9.99 -11.74
C THR A 281 5.58 -9.15 -12.82
N TRP A 282 4.45 -9.57 -13.35
CA TRP A 282 3.78 -8.90 -14.48
C TRP A 282 2.34 -8.54 -14.10
N LEU A 283 2.08 -7.24 -14.00
CA LEU A 283 0.75 -6.66 -13.81
C LEU A 283 0.26 -6.00 -15.09
N VAL A 284 -1.03 -6.15 -15.38
CA VAL A 284 -1.70 -5.53 -16.52
C VAL A 284 -2.79 -4.63 -15.98
N LEU A 285 -2.65 -3.32 -16.20
CA LEU A 285 -3.68 -2.32 -15.93
C LEU A 285 -4.40 -2.01 -17.24
N ASP A 286 -5.72 -2.12 -17.29
CA ASP A 286 -6.45 -1.67 -18.46
C ASP A 286 -6.94 -0.23 -18.36
N ASP A 287 -7.47 0.25 -19.48
CA ASP A 287 -8.09 1.55 -19.65
C ASP A 287 -9.46 1.69 -18.94
N GLU A 288 -9.93 0.69 -18.18
CA GLU A 288 -11.08 0.80 -17.26
C GLU A 288 -10.64 0.82 -15.79
N GLY A 289 -9.32 0.68 -15.54
CA GLY A 289 -8.76 0.61 -14.20
C GLY A 289 -8.79 -0.80 -13.58
N SER A 290 -9.13 -1.83 -14.35
CA SER A 290 -8.99 -3.21 -13.92
C SER A 290 -7.52 -3.60 -13.87
N VAL A 291 -7.16 -4.41 -12.88
CA VAL A 291 -5.79 -4.89 -12.67
C VAL A 291 -5.76 -6.40 -12.67
N VAL A 292 -4.90 -6.98 -13.51
CA VAL A 292 -4.67 -8.42 -13.57
C VAL A 292 -3.21 -8.71 -13.28
N LEU A 293 -2.97 -9.61 -12.32
CA LEU A 293 -1.66 -10.22 -12.13
C LEU A 293 -1.53 -11.41 -13.08
N ARG A 294 -0.58 -11.34 -14.01
CA ARG A 294 -0.25 -12.46 -14.92
C ARG A 294 0.68 -13.45 -14.25
N GLU A 295 1.67 -12.94 -13.53
CA GLU A 295 2.70 -13.74 -12.91
C GLU A 295 3.32 -12.98 -11.73
N PHE A 296 3.72 -13.70 -10.67
CA PHE A 296 4.36 -13.10 -9.50
C PHE A 296 5.67 -13.81 -9.17
N GLY A 297 6.76 -13.03 -9.09
CA GLY A 297 8.06 -13.50 -8.63
C GLY A 297 8.64 -14.70 -9.37
N SER A 298 8.29 -14.90 -10.63
CA SER A 298 8.65 -16.10 -11.39
C SER A 298 10.13 -16.17 -11.72
N VAL A 299 10.65 -17.38 -11.56
CA VAL A 299 12.05 -17.75 -11.80
C VAL A 299 12.15 -18.99 -12.69
N ALA A 300 11.08 -19.33 -13.42
CA ALA A 300 11.06 -20.52 -14.26
C ALA A 300 12.09 -20.48 -15.40
N HIS A 301 12.61 -19.29 -15.74
CA HIS A 301 13.71 -19.11 -16.70
C HIS A 301 15.10 -19.33 -16.10
N LEU A 302 15.20 -19.51 -14.78
CA LEU A 302 16.46 -19.79 -14.11
C LEU A 302 16.61 -21.31 -13.91
N PRO A 303 17.82 -21.87 -14.13
CA PRO A 303 18.14 -23.21 -13.65
C PRO A 303 17.89 -23.32 -12.14
N PHE A 304 17.48 -24.50 -11.67
CA PHE A 304 17.14 -24.71 -10.26
C PHE A 304 18.28 -24.29 -9.30
N ASP A 305 19.52 -24.66 -9.62
CA ASP A 305 20.72 -24.31 -8.82
C ASP A 305 21.02 -22.81 -8.78
N SER A 306 20.48 -22.07 -9.75
CA SER A 306 20.59 -20.61 -9.86
C SER A 306 19.48 -19.87 -9.11
N VAL A 307 18.46 -20.55 -8.57
CA VAL A 307 17.36 -19.90 -7.85
C VAL A 307 17.77 -19.52 -6.44
N THR A 308 17.83 -18.22 -6.15
CA THR A 308 18.21 -17.69 -4.82
C THR A 308 17.19 -16.70 -4.29
N TYR A 309 16.99 -16.66 -2.96
CA TYR A 309 16.07 -15.72 -2.32
C TYR A 309 16.77 -14.53 -1.66
N PHE A 310 18.03 -14.70 -1.25
CA PHE A 310 18.71 -13.84 -0.28
C PHE A 310 19.83 -13.01 -0.88
#